data_AF-A0A918F2Q6-F1
#
_entry.id   AF-A0A918F2Q6-F1
#
_cell.length_a   1.000
_cell.length_b   1.000
_cell.length_c   1.000
_cell.angle_alpha   90.00
_cell.angle_beta   90.00
_cell.angle_gamma   90.00
#
_symmetry.space_group_name_H-M   'P 1'
#
loop_
_entity.id
_entity.type
_entity.pdbx_description
1 polymer ?
#
loop_
_entity_poly.entity_id
_entity_poly.type
_entity_poly.pdbx_seq_one_letter_code
_entity_poly.pdbx_strand_id
1 'polypeptide(L)'
;MTASSFLPQLSAFDQGLLLGILIGEGHFGGDGKQPQVTLRMHTRHQKLFATLMRLFPAARLYGPYEHGGRSYYQWMARGALLREQLVPLLDALPLAEIDEHAASRYQEMKTRYGL
;
A
#
# COMPACT_ATOMS: atom_id res chain seq x y z
N MET A 1 21.21 7.07 16.65
CA MET A 1 20.41 5.86 16.95
C MET A 1 19.71 5.46 15.67
N THR A 2 20.24 4.47 14.95
CA THR A 2 19.64 3.93 13.74
C THR A 2 18.46 3.06 14.15
N ALA A 3 17.23 3.47 13.80
CA ALA A 3 16.08 2.60 13.93
C ALA A 3 16.32 1.40 13.02
N SER A 4 16.55 0.23 13.62
CA SER A 4 16.60 -1.03 12.89
C SER A 4 15.19 -1.28 12.35
N SER A 5 14.99 -1.06 11.05
CA SER A 5 13.72 -1.27 10.37
C SER A 5 13.46 -2.77 10.30
N PHE A 6 12.77 -3.30 11.31
CA PHE A 6 12.28 -4.66 11.27
C PHE A 6 11.14 -4.70 10.25
N LEU A 7 11.44 -5.12 9.02
CA LEU A 7 10.38 -5.51 8.08
C LEU A 7 9.59 -6.63 8.78
N PRO A 8 8.25 -6.55 8.85
CA PRO A 8 7.48 -7.72 9.25
C PRO A 8 7.91 -8.89 8.36
N GLN A 9 8.21 -10.04 8.95
CA GLN A 9 8.62 -11.22 8.19
C GLN A 9 7.38 -11.78 7.47
N LEU A 10 7.00 -11.13 6.37
CA LEU A 10 5.88 -11.50 5.52
C LEU A 10 6.24 -12.79 4.78
N SER A 11 5.32 -13.77 4.79
CA SER A 11 5.47 -14.96 3.96
C SER A 11 5.46 -14.59 2.48
N ALA A 12 6.01 -15.44 1.61
CA ALA A 12 5.94 -15.22 0.16
C ALA A 12 4.50 -15.06 -0.33
N PHE A 13 3.55 -15.77 0.30
CA PHE A 13 2.12 -15.61 0.01
C PHE A 13 1.61 -14.21 0.39
N ASP A 14 1.95 -13.70 1.59
CA ASP A 14 1.52 -12.37 2.02
C ASP A 14 2.08 -11.27 1.12
N GLN A 15 3.33 -11.42 0.65
CA GLN A 15 3.96 -10.50 -0.28
C GLN A 15 3.27 -10.51 -1.64
N GLY A 16 3.02 -11.71 -2.20
CA GLY A 16 2.30 -11.86 -3.46
C GLY A 16 0.85 -11.38 -3.40
N LEU A 17 0.16 -11.65 -2.29
CA LEU A 17 -1.20 -11.15 -2.03
C LEU A 17 -1.22 -9.62 -2.02
N LEU A 18 -0.32 -8.98 -1.26
CA LEU A 18 -0.21 -7.53 -1.21
C LEU A 18 0.07 -6.95 -2.60
N LEU A 19 1.08 -7.48 -3.30
CA LEU A 19 1.48 -6.99 -4.61
C LEU A 19 0.32 -7.08 -5.60
N GLY A 20 -0.35 -8.24 -5.68
CA GLY A 20 -1.50 -8.43 -6.58
C GLY A 20 -2.66 -7.48 -6.28
N ILE A 21 -2.95 -7.22 -5.00
CA ILE A 21 -3.99 -6.25 -4.62
C ILE A 21 -3.59 -4.83 -5.02
N LEU A 22 -2.33 -4.44 -4.82
CA LEU A 22 -1.87 -3.09 -5.15
C LEU A 22 -1.80 -2.86 -6.66
N ILE A 23 -1.50 -3.89 -7.46
CA ILE A 23 -1.59 -3.82 -8.92
C ILE A 23 -3.04 -3.55 -9.36
N GLY A 24 -4.01 -4.30 -8.82
CA GLY A 24 -5.40 -4.20 -9.27
C GLY A 24 -6.17 -2.99 -8.71
N GLU A 25 -5.92 -2.63 -7.45
CA GLU A 25 -6.80 -1.72 -6.68
C GLU A 25 -6.02 -0.62 -5.93
N GLY A 26 -4.69 -0.67 -6.00
CA GLY A 26 -3.80 0.29 -5.36
C GLY A 26 -3.71 1.59 -6.14
N HIS A 27 -3.42 2.66 -5.41
CA HIS A 27 -3.09 3.96 -5.98
C HIS A 27 -1.78 4.47 -5.36
N PHE A 28 -0.77 4.60 -6.20
CA PHE A 28 0.53 5.20 -5.89
C PHE A 28 0.49 6.70 -6.16
N GLY A 29 0.74 7.53 -5.15
CA GLY A 29 0.70 8.98 -5.31
C GLY A 29 0.97 9.73 -4.01
N GLY A 30 0.20 10.79 -3.75
CA GLY A 30 0.36 11.63 -2.58
C GLY A 30 -0.69 12.75 -2.53
N ASP A 31 -0.70 13.51 -1.44
CA ASP A 31 -1.62 14.63 -1.20
C ASP A 31 -1.05 15.99 -1.68
N GLY A 32 0.02 15.96 -2.48
CA GLY A 32 0.77 17.14 -2.91
C GLY A 32 1.84 17.59 -1.91
N LYS A 33 1.84 17.08 -0.67
CA LYS A 33 2.86 17.37 0.35
C LYS A 33 3.72 16.16 0.68
N GLN A 34 3.12 14.97 0.71
CA GLN A 34 3.80 13.73 1.08
C GLN A 34 3.29 12.55 0.23
N PRO A 35 4.11 11.51 0.07
CA PRO A 35 3.71 10.31 -0.65
C PRO A 35 2.77 9.45 0.20
N GLN A 36 1.86 8.77 -0.49
CA GLN A 36 0.99 7.75 0.09
C GLN A 36 0.64 6.68 -0.94
N VAL A 37 0.48 5.45 -0.44
CA VAL A 37 -0.17 4.36 -1.18
C VAL A 37 -1.54 4.15 -0.55
N THR A 38 -2.59 4.20 -1.36
CA THR A 38 -3.97 3.98 -0.89
C THR A 38 -4.61 2.81 -1.62
N LEU A 39 -5.41 2.04 -0.91
CA LEU A 39 -6.24 0.96 -1.44
C LEU A 39 -7.68 1.23 -1.03
N ARG A 40 -8.61 1.26 -1.99
CA ARG A 40 -10.03 1.49 -1.72
C ARG A 40 -10.87 0.37 -2.32
N MET A 41 -11.59 -0.37 -1.48
CA MET A 41 -12.45 -1.47 -1.91
C MET A 41 -13.77 -1.46 -1.16
N HIS A 42 -14.77 -2.13 -1.74
CA HIS A 42 -16.10 -2.25 -1.14
C HIS A 42 -16.05 -2.87 0.28
N THR A 43 -16.95 -2.46 1.17
CA THR A 43 -17.00 -2.93 2.59
C THR A 43 -17.12 -4.44 2.75
N ARG A 44 -17.62 -5.14 1.73
CA ARG A 44 -17.64 -6.63 1.65
C ARG A 44 -16.26 -7.28 1.82
N HIS A 45 -15.18 -6.54 1.58
CA HIS A 45 -13.80 -7.00 1.76
C HIS A 45 -13.25 -6.73 3.17
N GLN A 46 -14.10 -6.57 4.19
CA GLN A 46 -13.69 -6.31 5.58
C GLN A 46 -12.61 -7.28 6.08
N LYS A 47 -12.75 -8.58 5.83
CA LYS A 47 -11.75 -9.59 6.23
C LYS A 47 -10.38 -9.35 5.58
N LEU A 48 -10.36 -8.89 4.33
CA LEU A 48 -9.11 -8.55 3.66
C LEU A 48 -8.44 -7.34 4.32
N PHE A 49 -9.20 -6.30 4.64
CA PHE A 49 -8.64 -5.14 5.37
C PHE A 49 -8.17 -5.49 6.78
N ALA A 50 -8.86 -6.41 7.48
CA ALA A 50 -8.38 -6.94 8.75
C ALA A 50 -7.03 -7.67 8.59
N THR A 51 -6.88 -8.47 7.53
CA THR A 51 -5.59 -9.09 7.18
C THR A 51 -4.52 -8.04 6.91
N LEU A 52 -4.79 -7.03 6.07
CA LEU A 52 -3.83 -5.97 5.76
C LEU A 52 -3.42 -5.17 7.01
N MET A 53 -4.35 -4.92 7.94
CA MET A 53 -4.04 -4.27 9.20
C MET A 53 -3.18 -5.13 10.13
N ARG A 54 -3.32 -6.46 10.07
CA ARG A 54 -2.42 -7.38 10.80
C ARG A 54 -1.00 -7.38 10.19
N LEU A 55 -0.89 -7.34 8.86
CA LEU A 55 0.39 -7.30 8.16
C LEU A 55 1.11 -5.94 8.31
N PHE A 56 0.34 -4.85 8.32
CA PHE A 56 0.86 -3.49 8.45
C PHE A 56 0.10 -2.70 9.55
N PRO A 57 0.39 -2.94 10.84
CA PRO A 57 -0.35 -2.33 11.95
C PRO A 57 -0.26 -0.80 12.00
N ALA A 58 0.81 -0.22 11.46
CA ALA A 58 1.00 1.23 11.40
C ALA A 58 0.18 1.92 10.30
N ALA A 59 -0.50 1.15 9.44
CA ALA A 59 -1.32 1.70 8.38
C ALA A 59 -2.56 2.39 8.95
N ARG A 60 -3.21 3.22 8.13
CA ARG A 60 -4.52 3.79 8.47
C ARG A 60 -5.59 3.05 7.69
N LEU A 61 -6.65 2.62 8.40
CA LEU A 61 -7.88 2.13 7.80
C LEU A 61 -8.98 3.14 8.09
N TYR A 62 -9.54 3.70 7.03
CA TYR A 62 -10.62 4.66 7.06
C TYR A 62 -11.93 4.02 6.58
N GLY A 63 -13.05 4.57 7.04
CA GLY A 63 -14.39 4.09 6.75
C GLY A 63 -14.95 3.16 7.85
N PRO A 64 -16.06 2.46 7.59
CA PRO A 64 -16.73 2.41 6.29
C PRO A 64 -17.27 3.79 5.89
N TYR A 65 -17.15 4.13 4.61
CA TYR A 65 -17.72 5.34 4.02
C TYR A 65 -18.87 4.98 3.11
N GLU A 66 -19.89 5.83 3.08
CA GLU A 66 -20.98 5.77 2.12
C GLU A 66 -21.03 7.05 1.30
N HIS A 67 -20.79 6.96 0.00
CA HIS A 67 -20.81 8.11 -0.88
C HIS A 67 -21.16 7.71 -2.32
N GLY A 68 -22.14 8.42 -2.91
CA GLY A 68 -22.55 8.19 -4.30
C GLY A 68 -23.01 6.75 -4.58
N GLY A 69 -23.72 6.13 -3.63
CA GLY A 69 -24.17 4.72 -3.74
C GLY A 69 -23.06 3.67 -3.55
N ARG A 70 -21.85 4.07 -3.14
CA ARG A 70 -20.73 3.16 -2.87
C ARG A 70 -20.48 3.05 -1.36
N SER A 71 -20.31 1.83 -0.87
CA SER A 71 -19.89 1.53 0.50
C SER A 71 -18.46 0.99 0.47
N TYR A 72 -17.48 1.69 1.06
CA TYR A 72 -16.07 1.29 0.96
C TYR A 72 -15.23 1.54 2.20
N TYR A 73 -14.13 0.81 2.32
CA TYR A 73 -13.01 1.14 3.19
C TYR A 73 -11.86 1.73 2.38
N GLN A 74 -11.00 2.50 3.04
CA GLN A 74 -9.75 2.99 2.47
C GLN A 74 -8.58 2.67 3.40
N TRP A 75 -7.67 1.81 2.94
CA TRP A 75 -6.40 1.55 3.61
C TRP A 75 -5.32 2.48 3.05
N MET A 76 -4.43 2.97 3.90
CA MET A 76 -3.39 3.94 3.54
C MET A 76 -2.08 3.64 4.24
N ALA A 77 -1.01 3.54 3.45
CA ALA A 77 0.37 3.60 3.91
C ALA A 77 1.00 4.95 3.55
N ARG A 78 1.59 5.62 4.54
CA ARG A 78 2.26 6.92 4.40
C ARG A 78 3.35 7.08 5.47
N GLY A 79 4.17 8.13 5.38
CA GLY A 79 5.19 8.44 6.39
C GLY A 79 6.20 7.30 6.56
N ALA A 80 6.59 7.01 7.81
CA ALA A 80 7.58 5.99 8.14
C ALA A 80 7.18 4.60 7.64
N LEU A 81 5.91 4.20 7.78
CA LEU A 81 5.42 2.92 7.23
C LEU A 81 5.70 2.79 5.73
N LEU A 82 5.40 3.85 4.96
CA LEU A 82 5.65 3.83 3.53
C LEU A 82 7.15 3.78 3.22
N ARG A 83 7.93 4.67 3.83
CA ARG A 83 9.36 4.84 3.53
C ARG A 83 10.22 3.67 3.98
N GLU A 84 9.94 3.12 5.16
CA GLU A 84 10.83 2.17 5.83
C GLU A 84 10.35 0.72 5.67
N GLN A 85 9.10 0.50 5.25
CA GLN A 85 8.57 -0.87 5.11
C GLN A 85 8.01 -1.14 3.71
N LEU A 86 7.02 -0.37 3.27
CA LEU A 86 6.32 -0.70 2.02
C LEU A 86 7.19 -0.47 0.78
N VAL A 87 7.93 0.65 0.70
CA VAL A 87 8.84 0.93 -0.43
C VAL A 87 9.94 -0.13 -0.52
N PRO A 88 10.71 -0.44 0.55
CA PRO A 88 11.71 -1.51 0.51
C PRO A 88 11.13 -2.87 0.13
N LEU A 89 9.93 -3.20 0.60
CA LEU A 89 9.25 -4.44 0.23
C LEU A 89 8.93 -4.48 -1.27
N LEU A 90 8.34 -3.41 -1.82
CA LEU A 90 7.96 -3.35 -3.23
C LEU A 90 9.18 -3.28 -4.15
N ASP A 91 10.26 -2.61 -3.74
CA ASP A 91 11.52 -2.57 -4.47
C ASP A 91 12.20 -3.95 -4.58
N ALA A 92 11.92 -4.87 -3.63
CA ALA A 92 12.42 -6.24 -3.65
C ALA A 92 11.55 -7.21 -4.48
N LEU A 93 10.38 -6.77 -4.97
CA LEU A 93 9.45 -7.58 -5.74
C LEU A 93 9.53 -7.25 -7.23
N PRO A 94 9.25 -8.21 -8.14
CA PRO A 94 9.39 -8.01 -9.57
C PRO A 94 8.20 -7.23 -10.18
N LEU A 95 7.83 -6.10 -9.59
CA LEU A 95 6.64 -5.33 -10.00
C LEU A 95 6.71 -4.90 -11.49
N ALA A 96 7.87 -4.45 -11.95
CA ALA A 96 8.05 -4.02 -13.34
C ALA A 96 7.98 -5.17 -14.35
N GLU A 97 8.29 -6.40 -13.94
CA GLU A 97 8.17 -7.59 -14.78
C GLU A 97 6.73 -8.08 -14.87
N ILE A 98 5.93 -7.83 -13.81
CA ILE A 98 4.54 -8.28 -13.72
C ILE A 98 3.58 -7.27 -14.36
N ASP A 99 3.73 -5.98 -14.07
CA ASP A 99 2.80 -4.94 -14.51
C ASP A 99 3.51 -3.59 -14.73
N GLU A 100 3.76 -3.24 -15.98
CA GLU A 100 4.45 -2.00 -16.37
C GLU A 100 3.70 -0.74 -15.94
N HIS A 101 2.37 -0.80 -15.92
CA HIS A 101 1.53 0.36 -15.62
C HIS A 101 1.63 0.72 -14.13
N ALA A 102 1.41 -0.25 -13.25
CA ALA A 102 1.56 -0.08 -11.82
C ALA A 102 3.00 0.30 -11.45
N ALA A 103 4.00 -0.32 -12.09
CA ALA A 103 5.41 0.03 -11.92
C ALA A 103 5.69 1.50 -12.28
N SER A 104 5.17 1.98 -13.41
CA SER A 104 5.31 3.38 -13.82
C SER A 104 4.71 4.33 -12.78
N ARG A 105 3.49 4.08 -12.31
CA ARG A 105 2.84 4.89 -11.27
C ARG A 105 3.60 4.88 -9.95
N TYR A 106 4.17 3.74 -9.58
CA TYR A 106 5.01 3.60 -8.40
C TYR A 106 6.30 4.43 -8.52
N GLN A 107 6.99 4.38 -9.65
CA GLN A 107 8.19 5.19 -9.89
C GLN A 107 7.88 6.68 -9.93
N GLU A 108 6.80 7.10 -10.60
CA GLU A 108 6.35 8.50 -10.61
C GLU A 108 6.13 9.04 -9.20
N MET A 109 5.50 8.25 -8.32
CA MET A 109 5.35 8.59 -6.91
C MET A 109 6.72 8.77 -6.23
N LYS A 110 7.65 7.82 -6.43
CA LYS A 110 8.98 7.91 -5.81
C LYS A 110 9.74 9.16 -6.25
N THR A 111 9.81 9.40 -7.56
CA THR A 111 10.45 10.59 -8.14
C THR A 111 9.82 11.87 -7.62
N ARG A 112 8.49 11.97 -7.60
CA ARG A 112 7.78 13.18 -7.17
C ARG A 112 8.02 13.55 -5.71
N TYR A 113 8.23 12.57 -4.83
CA TYR A 113 8.28 12.78 -3.38
C TYR A 113 9.64 12.48 -2.73
N GLY A 114 10.67 12.22 -3.53
CA GLY A 114 12.02 11.91 -3.04
C GLY A 114 12.02 10.70 -2.11
N LEU A 115 11.51 9.57 -2.61
CA LEU A 115 11.54 8.27 -1.94
C LEU A 115 12.69 7.42 -2.46
#